data_AF-A0A7Y5NWF7-F1
#
_entry.id   AF-A0A7Y5NWF7-F1
#
_cell.length_a   1.000
_cell.length_b   1.000
_cell.length_c   1.000
_cell.angle_alpha   90.00
_cell.angle_beta   90.00
_cell.angle_gamma   90.00
#
_symmetry.space_group_name_H-M   'P 1'
#
loop_
_entity.id
_entity.type
_entity.pdbx_description
1 polymer ?
#
loop_
_entity_poly.entity_id
_entity_poly.type
_entity_poly.pdbx_seq_one_letter_code
_entity_poly.pdbx_strand_id
1 'polypeptide(L)'
;MKRSSFAALVSLLALGCQTEGMAREELERDGFTDIELEKGGEGYEFTAKRDGQTCSGSITVEALPGNRKTSKFVQCTGSGASPVIAQLECGKERPDLCLTEGLEAEKNDEFVNAKEKYDKGCLFAHAGSCNNLGVLYERGRAVPQSYDEALKHYEKACEGASPLGCRNAGLMLERRVVPARPEEALQRFDKACGLDDGGSCVLGGLMYVEARGTKKDDAKGFELFDKGCKLGDQDGCSNHGTMSFEGLGVKADKKAGEAQLRKACDEGSGRACTNLGVYAQNGTLPPKDPKAAAGFFERGCNAGNDRGCNELGYAAERGLGVKKDLPRAASLYEQACDKGSMMGCGNFGICLRDGIGIEKDAARANQLFAKACDGGADFACKLKKP
;
A
#
# COMPACT_ATOMS: atom_id res chain seq x y z
N MET A 1 60.89 6.25 33.34
CA MET A 1 59.90 5.41 32.64
C MET A 1 59.35 4.33 33.58
N LYS A 2 58.38 4.61 34.45
CA LYS A 2 57.66 3.57 35.27
C LYS A 2 56.20 3.94 35.62
N ARG A 3 55.60 4.97 35.00
CA ARG A 3 54.20 5.37 35.27
C ARG A 3 53.15 4.79 34.28
N SER A 4 53.59 4.15 33.20
CA SER A 4 52.69 3.68 32.11
C SER A 4 51.99 2.34 32.40
N SER A 5 52.59 1.43 33.17
CA SER A 5 52.01 0.09 33.41
C SER A 5 50.89 0.06 34.45
N PHE A 6 50.87 0.99 35.42
CA PHE A 6 49.87 1.00 36.48
C PHE A 6 48.51 1.53 35.98
N ALA A 7 48.51 2.56 35.14
CA ALA A 7 47.28 3.11 34.54
C ALA A 7 46.62 2.12 33.56
N ALA A 8 47.41 1.41 32.76
CA ALA A 8 46.89 0.38 31.85
C ALA A 8 46.24 -0.79 32.62
N LEU A 9 46.85 -1.23 33.73
CA LEU A 9 46.29 -2.30 34.56
C LEU A 9 44.97 -1.90 35.22
N VAL A 10 44.87 -0.65 35.70
CA VAL A 10 43.64 -0.11 36.32
C VAL A 10 42.53 0.05 35.28
N SER A 11 42.84 0.50 34.06
CA SER A 11 41.84 0.60 32.97
C SER A 11 41.34 -0.77 32.50
N LEU A 12 42.19 -1.81 32.47
CA LEU A 12 41.80 -3.18 32.13
C LEU A 12 40.93 -3.83 33.21
N LEU A 13 41.20 -3.55 34.49
CA LEU A 13 40.37 -4.00 35.61
C LEU A 13 38.99 -3.29 35.62
N ALA A 14 38.95 -1.99 35.32
CA ALA A 14 37.71 -1.23 35.21
C ALA A 14 36.83 -1.70 34.05
N LEU A 15 37.42 -1.95 32.87
CA LEU A 15 36.71 -2.56 31.74
C LEU A 15 36.19 -3.96 32.09
N GLY A 16 36.99 -4.77 32.79
CA GLY A 16 36.61 -6.11 33.23
C GLY A 16 35.42 -6.12 34.19
N CYS A 17 35.38 -5.23 35.18
CA CYS A 17 34.21 -5.09 36.06
C CYS A 17 32.98 -4.56 35.31
N GLN A 18 33.18 -3.67 34.33
CA GLN A 18 32.09 -3.15 33.51
C GLN A 18 31.47 -4.24 32.63
N THR A 19 32.28 -5.06 31.96
CA THR A 19 31.78 -6.16 31.10
C THR A 19 31.14 -7.29 31.89
N GLU A 20 31.57 -7.52 33.13
CA GLU A 20 30.98 -8.51 34.04
C GLU A 20 29.60 -8.08 34.52
N GLY A 21 29.47 -6.83 34.99
CA GLY A 21 28.18 -6.26 35.39
C GLY A 21 27.18 -6.27 34.23
N MET A 22 27.67 -5.93 33.04
CA MET A 22 26.88 -6.03 31.81
C MET A 22 26.44 -7.48 31.53
N ALA A 23 27.36 -8.46 31.59
CA ALA A 23 27.01 -9.87 31.39
C ALA A 23 25.93 -10.36 32.36
N ARG A 24 26.01 -9.96 33.62
CA ARG A 24 24.99 -10.26 34.64
C ARG A 24 23.64 -9.63 34.31
N GLU A 25 23.60 -8.33 33.99
CA GLU A 25 22.34 -7.65 33.61
C GLU A 25 21.66 -8.30 32.41
N GLU A 26 22.43 -8.79 31.44
CA GLU A 26 21.89 -9.48 30.26
C GLU A 26 21.19 -10.78 30.65
N LEU A 27 21.84 -11.60 31.48
CA LEU A 27 21.29 -12.86 31.98
C LEU A 27 20.06 -12.62 32.87
N GLU A 28 20.08 -11.62 33.73
CA GLU A 28 18.92 -11.25 34.56
C GLU A 28 17.74 -10.80 33.70
N ARG A 29 17.98 -10.02 32.64
CA ARG A 29 16.94 -9.59 31.69
C ARG A 29 16.30 -10.76 30.95
N ASP A 30 17.08 -11.82 30.69
CA ASP A 30 16.60 -13.04 30.07
C ASP A 30 15.90 -14.00 31.04
N GLY A 31 15.68 -13.58 32.30
CA GLY A 31 14.98 -14.36 33.31
C GLY A 31 15.84 -15.40 34.00
N PHE A 32 17.16 -15.32 33.89
CA PHE A 32 18.06 -16.15 34.70
C PHE A 32 18.20 -15.58 36.12
N THR A 33 18.25 -16.49 37.09
CA THR A 33 18.44 -16.21 38.52
C THR A 33 19.62 -17.03 39.04
N ASP A 34 20.10 -16.78 40.26
CA ASP A 34 21.25 -17.51 40.84
C ASP A 34 22.49 -17.50 39.91
N ILE A 35 22.78 -16.34 39.29
CA ILE A 35 23.84 -16.21 38.28
C ILE A 35 25.22 -16.16 38.96
N GLU A 36 26.08 -17.08 38.55
CA GLU A 36 27.51 -17.11 38.82
C GLU A 36 28.24 -16.89 37.49
N LEU A 37 29.24 -16.00 37.49
CA LEU A 37 30.04 -15.65 36.32
C LEU A 37 31.51 -15.92 36.61
N GLU A 38 32.17 -16.59 35.68
CA GLU A 38 33.62 -16.82 35.71
C GLU A 38 34.24 -16.29 34.42
N LYS A 39 35.32 -15.52 34.54
CA LYS A 39 35.99 -14.96 33.36
C LYS A 39 36.72 -16.07 32.58
N GLY A 40 36.38 -16.26 31.30
CA GLY A 40 36.93 -17.31 30.43
C GLY A 40 37.08 -16.84 28.98
N GLY A 41 38.24 -17.11 28.36
CA GLY A 41 38.50 -16.73 26.96
C GLY A 41 38.29 -15.23 26.67
N GLU A 42 37.50 -14.91 25.65
CA GLU A 42 37.12 -13.53 25.28
C GLU A 42 35.89 -12.99 26.05
N GLY A 43 35.31 -13.74 26.99
CA GLY A 43 34.09 -13.39 27.71
C GLY A 43 33.96 -13.99 29.12
N TYR A 44 32.77 -14.48 29.46
CA TYR A 44 32.42 -15.11 30.73
C TYR A 44 31.73 -16.44 30.50
N GLU A 45 32.14 -17.45 31.23
CA GLU A 45 31.33 -18.65 31.44
C GLU A 45 30.36 -18.37 32.61
N PHE A 46 29.18 -18.95 32.57
CA PHE A 46 28.17 -18.74 33.60
C PHE A 46 27.43 -20.01 33.97
N THR A 47 26.98 -20.06 35.23
CA THR A 47 25.99 -20.99 35.75
C THR A 47 24.83 -20.18 36.32
N ALA A 48 23.60 -20.58 36.02
CA ALA A 48 22.41 -19.87 36.48
C ALA A 48 21.22 -20.82 36.55
N LYS A 49 20.11 -20.38 37.14
CA LYS A 49 18.82 -21.07 37.11
C LYS A 49 17.83 -20.33 36.23
N ARG A 50 16.98 -21.09 35.54
CA ARG A 50 15.82 -20.56 34.82
C ARG A 50 14.72 -21.60 34.83
N ASP A 51 13.50 -21.20 35.18
CA ASP A 51 12.33 -22.08 35.24
C ASP A 51 12.57 -23.38 36.06
N GLY A 52 13.34 -23.26 37.16
CA GLY A 52 13.69 -24.38 38.04
C GLY A 52 14.79 -25.32 37.51
N GLN A 53 15.37 -25.04 36.33
CA GLN A 53 16.47 -25.80 35.74
C GLN A 53 17.81 -25.11 35.97
N THR A 54 18.86 -25.90 36.12
CA THR A 54 20.25 -25.38 36.10
C THR A 54 20.70 -25.26 34.66
N CYS A 55 21.19 -24.07 34.30
CA CYS A 55 21.71 -23.72 33.00
C CYS A 55 23.17 -23.29 33.12
N SER A 56 23.99 -23.71 32.16
CA SER A 56 25.37 -23.29 32.02
C SER A 56 25.63 -22.82 30.60
N GLY A 57 26.56 -21.89 30.42
CA GLY A 57 26.79 -21.30 29.12
C GLY A 57 27.93 -20.31 29.10
N SER A 58 28.16 -19.73 27.92
CA SER A 58 29.13 -18.66 27.75
C SER A 58 28.44 -17.40 27.26
N ILE A 59 28.95 -16.24 27.69
CA ILE A 59 28.49 -14.92 27.29
C ILE A 59 29.68 -14.01 27.03
N THR A 60 29.70 -13.39 25.86
CA THR A 60 30.68 -12.41 25.43
C THR A 60 29.99 -11.06 25.34
N VAL A 61 30.58 -10.05 26.01
CA VAL A 61 30.05 -8.69 26.03
C VAL A 61 31.14 -7.75 25.53
N GLU A 62 30.91 -7.17 24.36
CA GLU A 62 31.81 -6.17 23.78
C GLU A 62 31.21 -4.77 23.97
N ALA A 63 31.88 -3.96 24.78
CA ALA A 63 31.50 -2.57 25.03
C ALA A 63 32.15 -1.68 23.96
N LEU A 64 31.38 -1.26 22.96
CA LEU A 64 31.81 -0.30 21.93
C LEU A 64 31.24 1.10 22.23
N PRO A 65 31.89 2.20 21.82
CA PRO A 65 31.35 3.54 22.00
C PRO A 65 30.02 3.69 21.24
N GLY A 66 28.90 3.79 21.99
CA GLY A 66 27.56 3.99 21.43
C GLY A 66 26.82 2.73 20.99
N ASN A 67 27.40 1.54 21.10
CA ASN A 67 26.69 0.27 20.87
C ASN A 67 27.21 -0.87 21.77
N ARG A 68 26.34 -1.84 22.06
CA ARG A 68 26.67 -3.02 22.88
C ARG A 68 26.43 -4.27 22.05
N LYS A 69 27.46 -5.10 21.87
CA LYS A 69 27.31 -6.43 21.26
C LYS A 69 27.36 -7.51 22.33
N THR A 70 26.40 -8.41 22.28
CA THR A 70 26.31 -9.56 23.19
C THR A 70 26.11 -10.83 22.38
N SER A 71 26.96 -11.83 22.60
CA SER A 71 26.79 -13.20 22.11
C SER A 71 26.72 -14.14 23.29
N LYS A 72 25.73 -15.03 23.30
CA LYS A 72 25.54 -16.01 24.38
C LYS A 72 25.23 -17.39 23.84
N PHE A 73 25.75 -18.41 24.52
CA PHE A 73 25.45 -19.81 24.31
C PHE A 73 24.96 -20.38 25.64
N VAL A 74 23.84 -21.10 25.66
CA VAL A 74 23.24 -21.60 26.91
C VAL A 74 22.77 -23.04 26.73
N GLN A 75 23.03 -23.86 27.75
CA GLN A 75 22.59 -25.25 27.85
C GLN A 75 21.98 -25.49 29.24
N CYS A 76 20.74 -26.00 29.30
CA CYS A 76 20.06 -26.30 30.56
C CYS A 76 19.91 -27.81 30.77
N THR A 77 20.16 -28.29 31.98
CA THR A 77 19.96 -29.70 32.33
C THR A 77 18.48 -29.97 32.56
N GLY A 78 17.91 -30.93 31.82
CA GLY A 78 16.51 -31.37 31.98
C GLY A 78 15.60 -31.10 30.78
N SER A 79 16.03 -30.32 29.79
CA SER A 79 15.39 -30.25 28.49
C SER A 79 16.18 -31.10 27.49
N GLY A 80 15.55 -32.10 26.87
CA GLY A 80 16.08 -32.79 25.68
C GLY A 80 16.13 -31.89 24.43
N ALA A 81 16.32 -30.59 24.60
CA ALA A 81 16.40 -29.61 23.53
C ALA A 81 17.87 -29.43 23.14
N SER A 82 18.15 -29.60 21.84
CA SER A 82 19.41 -29.26 21.20
C SER A 82 19.89 -27.85 21.58
N PRO A 83 21.22 -27.59 21.52
CA PRO A 83 21.76 -26.26 21.79
C PRO A 83 21.08 -25.22 20.90
N VAL A 84 20.46 -24.24 21.55
CA VAL A 84 19.91 -23.07 20.86
C VAL A 84 21.11 -22.29 20.33
N ILE A 85 21.44 -22.46 19.05
CA ILE A 85 22.11 -21.41 18.27
C ILE A 85 21.25 -20.18 18.49
N ALA A 86 21.79 -19.11 19.10
CA ALA A 86 21.05 -17.90 19.41
C ALA A 86 20.17 -17.51 18.22
N GLN A 87 18.86 -17.72 18.37
CA GLN A 87 17.88 -17.17 17.44
C GLN A 87 18.10 -15.66 17.51
N LEU A 88 18.56 -15.05 16.43
CA LEU A 88 18.57 -13.59 16.33
C LEU A 88 17.12 -13.17 16.52
N GLU A 89 16.82 -12.44 17.59
CA GLU A 89 15.47 -11.96 17.85
C GLU A 89 15.30 -10.57 17.21
N CYS A 90 14.08 -10.30 16.73
CA CYS A 90 13.65 -8.97 16.33
C CYS A 90 13.98 -7.92 17.42
N GLY A 91 14.70 -6.86 17.06
CA GLY A 91 15.15 -5.83 18.01
C GLY A 91 15.89 -4.65 17.35
N LYS A 92 16.51 -3.78 18.18
CA LYS A 92 17.15 -2.52 17.74
C LYS A 92 18.16 -2.73 16.60
N GLU A 93 18.92 -3.83 16.65
CA GLU A 93 19.96 -4.13 15.66
C GLU A 93 19.43 -4.88 14.44
N ARG A 94 18.24 -5.50 14.53
CA ARG A 94 17.61 -6.29 13.46
C ARG A 94 16.13 -5.95 13.27
N PRO A 95 15.82 -4.68 12.95
CA PRO A 95 14.42 -4.27 12.78
C PRO A 95 13.81 -4.78 11.47
N ASP A 96 14.64 -5.20 10.50
CA ASP A 96 14.27 -5.95 9.30
C ASP A 96 13.67 -7.33 9.63
N LEU A 97 14.24 -7.99 10.65
CA LEU A 97 13.77 -9.30 11.09
C LEU A 97 12.37 -9.21 11.70
N CYS A 98 12.07 -8.12 12.41
CA CYS A 98 10.73 -7.83 12.94
C CYS A 98 9.66 -7.80 11.85
N LEU A 99 9.97 -7.22 10.68
CA LEU A 99 9.05 -7.24 9.55
C LEU A 99 8.85 -8.67 9.04
N THR A 100 9.94 -9.42 8.90
CA THR A 100 9.90 -10.78 8.35
C THR A 100 9.09 -11.72 9.24
N GLU A 101 9.39 -11.75 10.55
CA GLU A 101 8.65 -12.54 11.54
C GLU A 101 7.17 -12.12 11.60
N GLY A 102 6.88 -10.81 11.54
CA GLY A 102 5.50 -10.35 11.54
C GLY A 102 4.73 -10.76 10.28
N LEU A 103 5.36 -10.71 9.10
CA LEU A 103 4.77 -11.17 7.84
C LEU A 103 4.53 -12.69 7.84
N GLU A 104 5.42 -13.47 8.46
CA GLU A 104 5.24 -14.90 8.64
C GLU A 104 4.06 -15.21 9.57
N ALA A 105 3.96 -14.50 10.70
CA ALA A 105 2.82 -14.59 11.59
C ALA A 105 1.49 -14.23 10.89
N GLU A 106 1.44 -13.19 10.04
CA GLU A 106 0.24 -12.88 9.25
C GLU A 106 -0.15 -14.01 8.28
N LYS A 107 0.83 -14.66 7.63
CA LYS A 107 0.56 -15.80 6.74
C LYS A 107 -0.03 -17.00 7.48
N ASN A 108 0.26 -17.12 8.78
CA ASN A 108 -0.25 -18.17 9.67
C ASN A 108 -1.51 -17.72 10.44
N ASP A 109 -2.12 -16.58 10.08
CA ASP A 109 -3.28 -15.97 10.77
C ASP A 109 -3.02 -15.63 12.26
N GLU A 110 -1.76 -15.52 12.67
CA GLU A 110 -1.34 -15.19 14.04
C GLU A 110 -1.24 -13.66 14.24
N PHE A 111 -2.35 -12.95 14.05
CA PHE A 111 -2.34 -11.47 14.02
C PHE A 111 -1.85 -10.81 15.32
N VAL A 112 -2.03 -11.46 16.48
CA VAL A 112 -1.51 -10.95 17.78
C VAL A 112 0.01 -10.99 17.80
N ASN A 113 0.60 -12.10 17.34
CA ASN A 113 2.04 -12.25 17.20
C ASN A 113 2.59 -11.26 16.15
N ALA A 114 1.93 -11.17 14.98
CA ALA A 114 2.30 -10.22 13.94
C ALA A 114 2.35 -8.77 14.45
N LYS A 115 1.31 -8.36 15.19
CA LYS A 115 1.24 -7.04 15.83
C LYS A 115 2.44 -6.81 16.74
N GLU A 116 2.78 -7.76 17.62
CA GLU A 116 3.92 -7.63 18.53
C GLU A 116 5.23 -7.41 17.77
N LYS A 117 5.46 -8.18 16.69
CA LYS A 117 6.65 -8.02 15.84
C LYS A 117 6.67 -6.66 15.14
N TYR A 118 5.53 -6.21 14.61
CA TYR A 118 5.45 -4.90 13.98
C TYR A 118 5.57 -3.73 14.95
N ASP A 119 5.04 -3.82 16.16
CA ASP A 119 5.24 -2.82 17.22
C ASP A 119 6.74 -2.66 17.50
N LYS A 120 7.46 -3.79 17.71
CA LYS A 120 8.90 -3.79 17.95
C LYS A 120 9.67 -3.18 16.78
N GLY A 121 9.38 -3.60 15.54
CA GLY A 121 10.02 -3.04 14.36
C GLY A 121 9.74 -1.54 14.18
N CYS A 122 8.49 -1.12 14.40
CA CYS A 122 8.09 0.28 14.27
C CYS A 122 8.67 1.16 15.39
N LEU A 123 8.84 0.63 16.60
CA LEU A 123 9.54 1.31 17.70
C LEU A 123 10.97 1.69 17.29
N PHE A 124 11.63 0.87 16.47
CA PHE A 124 12.95 1.15 15.90
C PHE A 124 12.89 1.83 14.53
N ALA A 125 11.79 2.54 14.24
CA ALA A 125 11.57 3.33 13.03
C ALA A 125 11.68 2.53 11.71
N HIS A 126 11.44 1.22 11.75
CA HIS A 126 11.40 0.43 10.52
C HIS A 126 10.12 0.67 9.74
N ALA A 127 10.27 1.29 8.57
CA ALA A 127 9.17 1.84 7.82
C ALA A 127 8.15 0.77 7.38
N GLY A 128 8.61 -0.42 6.97
CA GLY A 128 7.73 -1.53 6.61
C GLY A 128 6.91 -2.07 7.79
N SER A 129 7.52 -2.16 8.97
CA SER A 129 6.82 -2.59 10.19
C SER A 129 5.79 -1.56 10.63
N CYS A 130 6.12 -0.26 10.57
CA CYS A 130 5.14 0.80 10.83
C CYS A 130 3.97 0.76 9.84
N ASN A 131 4.24 0.53 8.55
CA ASN A 131 3.18 0.43 7.55
C ASN A 131 2.22 -0.72 7.88
N ASN A 132 2.74 -1.92 8.15
CA ASN A 132 1.89 -3.08 8.42
C ASN A 132 1.13 -2.95 9.74
N LEU A 133 1.74 -2.33 10.75
CA LEU A 133 1.02 -1.98 11.98
C LEU A 133 -0.16 -1.04 11.70
N GLY A 134 0.01 -0.06 10.80
CA GLY A 134 -1.08 0.78 10.31
C GLY A 134 -2.21 -0.03 9.66
N VAL A 135 -1.87 -1.04 8.84
CA VAL A 135 -2.86 -1.95 8.21
C VAL A 135 -3.65 -2.74 9.25
N LEU A 136 -3.02 -3.19 10.33
CA LEU A 136 -3.71 -3.91 11.41
C LEU A 136 -4.77 -3.02 12.09
N TYR A 137 -4.43 -1.76 12.38
CA TYR A 137 -5.38 -0.79 12.93
C TYR A 137 -6.49 -0.40 11.94
N GLU A 138 -6.17 -0.22 10.65
CA GLU A 138 -7.17 0.11 9.63
C GLU A 138 -8.22 -1.00 9.50
N ARG A 139 -7.81 -2.26 9.65
CA ARG A 139 -8.69 -3.44 9.50
C ARG A 139 -9.26 -3.98 10.80
N GLY A 140 -8.80 -3.49 11.95
CA GLY A 140 -9.18 -4.03 13.26
C GLY A 140 -8.74 -5.49 13.48
N ARG A 141 -7.54 -5.86 13.01
CA ARG A 141 -6.98 -7.22 13.18
C ARG A 141 -6.03 -7.25 14.38
N ALA A 142 -6.32 -8.09 15.36
CA ALA A 142 -5.65 -8.15 16.68
C ALA A 142 -5.71 -6.87 17.53
N VAL A 143 -6.31 -5.80 17.01
CA VAL A 143 -6.57 -4.53 17.70
C VAL A 143 -7.98 -4.04 17.34
N PRO A 144 -8.64 -3.23 18.20
CA PRO A 144 -9.82 -2.48 17.77
C PRO A 144 -9.51 -1.63 16.55
N GLN A 145 -10.45 -1.58 15.58
CA GLN A 145 -10.27 -0.74 14.40
C GLN A 145 -10.14 0.73 14.80
N SER A 146 -9.11 1.40 14.28
CA SER A 146 -8.86 2.82 14.53
C SER A 146 -8.15 3.45 13.34
N TYR A 147 -8.85 4.36 12.66
CA TYR A 147 -8.29 5.09 11.52
C TYR A 147 -7.25 6.13 11.95
N ASP A 148 -7.37 6.69 13.14
CA ASP A 148 -6.40 7.66 13.68
C ASP A 148 -5.07 6.98 14.04
N GLU A 149 -5.11 5.81 14.69
CA GLU A 149 -3.87 5.04 14.95
C GLU A 149 -3.29 4.50 13.64
N ALA A 150 -4.12 4.05 12.70
CA ALA A 150 -3.65 3.64 11.37
C ALA A 150 -2.89 4.77 10.66
N LEU A 151 -3.49 5.97 10.60
CA LEU A 151 -2.85 7.13 9.99
C LEU A 151 -1.54 7.50 10.68
N LYS A 152 -1.51 7.52 12.02
CA LYS A 152 -0.29 7.78 12.79
C LYS A 152 0.84 6.80 12.46
N HIS A 153 0.52 5.52 12.28
CA HIS A 153 1.51 4.51 11.89
C HIS A 153 1.94 4.62 10.43
N TYR A 154 1.03 4.97 9.51
CA TYR A 154 1.38 5.28 8.12
C TYR A 154 2.26 6.52 8.00
N GLU A 155 2.02 7.57 8.79
CA GLU A 155 2.87 8.77 8.83
C GLU A 155 4.29 8.42 9.33
N LYS A 156 4.41 7.61 10.39
CA LYS A 156 5.73 7.09 10.83
C LYS A 156 6.44 6.29 9.74
N ALA A 157 5.70 5.45 9.02
CA ALA A 157 6.26 4.71 7.89
C ALA A 157 6.72 5.67 6.77
N CYS A 158 5.94 6.72 6.51
CA CYS A 158 6.28 7.74 5.52
C CYS A 158 7.51 8.56 5.94
N GLU A 159 7.66 8.91 7.22
CA GLU A 159 8.86 9.52 7.80
C GLU A 159 10.10 8.64 7.56
N GLY A 160 9.98 7.33 7.73
CA GLY A 160 10.99 6.32 7.40
C GLY A 160 11.19 6.05 5.91
N ALA A 161 10.72 6.94 5.03
CA ALA A 161 10.83 6.83 3.57
C ALA A 161 10.17 5.56 2.96
N SER A 162 9.08 5.07 3.56
CA SER A 162 8.24 4.06 2.91
C SER A 162 7.32 4.71 1.87
N PRO A 163 7.44 4.39 0.56
CA PRO A 163 6.49 4.87 -0.44
C PRO A 163 5.06 4.42 -0.15
N LEU A 164 4.88 3.15 0.28
CA LEU A 164 3.57 2.62 0.66
C LEU A 164 3.00 3.32 1.90
N GLY A 165 3.83 3.59 2.91
CA GLY A 165 3.42 4.34 4.10
C GLY A 165 2.91 5.73 3.74
N CYS A 166 3.67 6.46 2.92
CA CYS A 166 3.25 7.77 2.41
C CYS A 166 1.96 7.69 1.59
N ARG A 167 1.85 6.74 0.66
CA ARG A 167 0.65 6.54 -0.15
C ARG A 167 -0.58 6.24 0.72
N ASN A 168 -0.45 5.35 1.69
CA ASN A 168 -1.54 4.98 2.58
C ASN A 168 -1.97 6.16 3.47
N ALA A 169 -1.02 6.93 4.00
CA ALA A 169 -1.32 8.17 4.73
C ALA A 169 -2.09 9.16 3.84
N GLY A 170 -1.61 9.41 2.61
CA GLY A 170 -2.29 10.30 1.66
C GLY A 170 -3.71 9.84 1.34
N LEU A 171 -3.91 8.54 1.10
CA LEU A 171 -5.25 7.98 0.85
C LEU A 171 -6.18 8.12 2.05
N MET A 172 -5.67 7.96 3.27
CA MET A 172 -6.47 8.17 4.49
C MET A 172 -6.89 9.64 4.62
N LEU A 173 -6.00 10.58 4.34
CA LEU A 173 -6.25 12.02 4.39
C LEU A 173 -7.25 12.50 3.33
N GLU A 174 -7.39 11.76 2.22
CA GLU A 174 -8.42 11.99 1.19
C GLU A 174 -9.75 11.31 1.51
N ARG A 175 -9.71 10.11 2.10
CA ARG A 175 -10.91 9.34 2.44
C ARG A 175 -11.65 10.00 3.60
N ARG A 176 -12.97 10.04 3.54
CA ARG A 176 -13.86 10.54 4.63
C ARG A 176 -13.90 9.62 5.87
N VAL A 177 -12.85 8.83 6.09
CA VAL A 177 -12.67 7.97 7.28
C VAL A 177 -12.00 8.72 8.42
N VAL A 178 -11.26 9.79 8.10
CA VAL A 178 -10.79 10.85 9.01
C VAL A 178 -11.21 12.20 8.44
N PRO A 179 -11.13 13.32 9.20
CA PRO A 179 -11.33 14.64 8.62
C PRO A 179 -10.39 14.88 7.44
N ALA A 180 -10.99 15.19 6.28
CA ALA A 180 -10.26 15.33 5.04
C ALA A 180 -9.25 16.49 5.10
N ARG A 181 -8.02 16.23 4.66
CA ARG A 181 -6.90 17.19 4.69
C ARG A 181 -6.14 17.11 3.37
N PRO A 182 -6.70 17.66 2.28
CA PRO A 182 -6.18 17.43 0.94
C PRO A 182 -4.80 18.05 0.71
N GLU A 183 -4.48 19.17 1.37
CA GLU A 183 -3.12 19.75 1.32
C GLU A 183 -2.08 18.78 1.91
N GLU A 184 -2.39 18.17 3.06
CA GLU A 184 -1.51 17.16 3.68
C GLU A 184 -1.46 15.88 2.82
N ALA A 185 -2.57 15.45 2.25
CA ALA A 185 -2.60 14.29 1.36
C ALA A 185 -1.68 14.48 0.15
N LEU A 186 -1.75 15.66 -0.50
CA LEU A 186 -0.89 16.00 -1.63
C LEU A 186 0.59 15.93 -1.25
N GLN A 187 0.99 16.46 -0.09
CA GLN A 187 2.37 16.37 0.39
C GLN A 187 2.85 14.93 0.52
N ARG A 188 1.97 14.02 0.96
CA ARG A 188 2.27 12.58 1.13
C ARG A 188 2.42 11.89 -0.21
N PHE A 189 1.55 12.20 -1.18
CA PHE A 189 1.67 11.67 -2.54
C PHE A 189 2.90 12.22 -3.26
N ASP A 190 3.21 13.51 -3.12
CA ASP A 190 4.42 14.10 -3.70
C ASP A 190 5.68 13.45 -3.11
N LYS A 191 5.70 13.20 -1.79
CA LYS A 191 6.79 12.47 -1.13
C LYS A 191 6.91 11.03 -1.63
N ALA A 192 5.80 10.28 -1.70
CA ALA A 192 5.77 8.91 -2.22
C ALA A 192 6.21 8.84 -3.70
N CYS A 193 5.75 9.76 -4.53
CA CYS A 193 6.19 9.90 -5.92
C CYS A 193 7.69 10.23 -6.01
N GLY A 194 8.21 11.04 -5.09
CA GLY A 194 9.65 11.29 -4.93
C GLY A 194 10.47 10.03 -4.57
N LEU A 195 9.83 9.03 -3.95
CA LEU A 195 10.37 7.70 -3.65
C LEU A 195 10.07 6.67 -4.76
N ASP A 196 9.75 7.15 -5.95
CA ASP A 196 9.48 6.36 -7.16
C ASP A 196 8.26 5.43 -7.06
N ASP A 197 7.26 5.80 -6.25
CA ASP A 197 5.93 5.19 -6.28
C ASP A 197 5.09 5.77 -7.43
N GLY A 198 4.99 5.03 -8.54
CA GLY A 198 4.26 5.46 -9.74
C GLY A 198 2.78 5.78 -9.47
N GLY A 199 2.12 4.97 -8.64
CA GLY A 199 0.71 5.19 -8.28
C GLY A 199 0.50 6.49 -7.52
N SER A 200 1.43 6.90 -6.65
CA SER A 200 1.36 8.18 -5.96
C SER A 200 1.67 9.37 -6.86
N CYS A 201 2.51 9.21 -7.89
CA CYS A 201 2.65 10.23 -8.92
C CYS A 201 1.31 10.48 -9.61
N VAL A 202 0.55 9.43 -9.93
CA VAL A 202 -0.79 9.56 -10.50
C VAL A 202 -1.76 10.23 -9.52
N LEU A 203 -1.78 9.82 -8.26
CA LEU A 203 -2.66 10.42 -7.26
C LEU A 203 -2.36 11.93 -7.04
N GLY A 204 -1.09 12.29 -6.90
CA GLY A 204 -0.67 13.70 -6.81
C GLY A 204 -1.01 14.48 -8.08
N GLY A 205 -0.76 13.91 -9.26
CA GLY A 205 -1.11 14.52 -10.54
C GLY A 205 -2.61 14.81 -10.67
N LEU A 206 -3.46 13.87 -10.22
CA LEU A 206 -4.92 14.06 -10.17
C LEU A 206 -5.31 15.22 -9.25
N MET A 207 -4.66 15.37 -8.10
CA MET A 207 -4.94 16.47 -7.19
C MET A 207 -4.61 17.85 -7.80
N TYR A 208 -3.53 17.96 -8.57
CA TYR A 208 -3.20 19.20 -9.29
C TYR A 208 -4.21 19.52 -10.41
N VAL A 209 -4.65 18.55 -11.21
CA VAL A 209 -5.60 18.83 -12.31
C VAL A 209 -7.03 19.08 -11.81
N GLU A 210 -7.39 18.54 -10.63
CA GLU A 210 -8.72 18.70 -10.01
C GLU A 210 -8.76 19.83 -8.97
N ALA A 211 -7.65 20.52 -8.73
CA ALA A 211 -7.51 21.56 -7.70
C ALA A 211 -7.91 21.08 -6.28
N ARG A 212 -7.54 19.83 -5.94
CA ARG A 212 -7.75 19.27 -4.60
C ARG A 212 -6.54 19.56 -3.73
N GLY A 213 -6.73 20.35 -2.67
CA GLY A 213 -5.63 20.71 -1.75
C GLY A 213 -4.54 21.57 -2.39
N THR A 214 -4.80 22.15 -3.56
CA THR A 214 -3.88 23.05 -4.26
C THR A 214 -4.64 23.84 -5.33
N LYS A 215 -4.00 24.84 -5.93
CA LYS A 215 -4.53 25.50 -7.12
C LYS A 215 -4.41 24.57 -8.31
N LYS A 216 -5.34 24.69 -9.26
CA LYS A 216 -5.30 23.92 -10.49
C LYS A 216 -3.98 24.15 -11.24
N ASP A 217 -3.28 23.07 -11.57
CA ASP A 217 -2.05 23.11 -12.37
C ASP A 217 -1.97 21.89 -13.31
N ASP A 218 -2.47 22.08 -14.54
CA ASP A 218 -2.46 21.02 -15.55
C ASP A 218 -1.04 20.67 -16.01
N ALA A 219 -0.10 21.63 -16.01
CA ALA A 219 1.28 21.36 -16.40
C ALA A 219 1.97 20.46 -15.36
N LYS A 220 1.72 20.72 -14.07
CA LYS A 220 2.25 19.86 -13.01
C LYS A 220 1.65 18.47 -13.03
N GLY A 221 0.33 18.37 -13.25
CA GLY A 221 -0.35 17.10 -13.45
C GLY A 221 0.27 16.29 -14.59
N PHE A 222 0.53 16.94 -15.73
CA PHE A 222 1.19 16.33 -16.89
C PHE A 222 2.56 15.73 -16.54
N GLU A 223 3.43 16.50 -15.87
CA GLU A 223 4.76 16.02 -15.44
C GLU A 223 4.67 14.79 -14.53
N LEU A 224 3.72 14.80 -13.59
CA LEU A 224 3.53 13.70 -12.64
C LEU A 224 3.00 12.44 -13.32
N PHE A 225 2.10 12.58 -14.30
CA PHE A 225 1.63 11.44 -15.09
C PHE A 225 2.71 10.88 -16.00
N ASP A 226 3.59 11.72 -16.58
CA ASP A 226 4.77 11.27 -17.31
C ASP A 226 5.71 10.46 -16.39
N LYS A 227 5.99 10.98 -15.20
CA LYS A 227 6.80 10.27 -14.20
C LYS A 227 6.16 8.93 -13.82
N GLY A 228 4.86 8.92 -13.50
CA GLY A 228 4.12 7.69 -13.19
C GLY A 228 4.18 6.67 -14.33
N CYS A 229 4.03 7.12 -15.58
CA CYS A 229 4.16 6.26 -16.75
C CYS A 229 5.55 5.65 -16.90
N LYS A 230 6.61 6.45 -16.71
CA LYS A 230 8.01 5.98 -16.73
C LYS A 230 8.32 4.96 -15.64
N LEU A 231 7.59 5.01 -14.52
CA LEU A 231 7.64 4.03 -13.43
C LEU A 231 6.75 2.80 -13.68
N GLY A 232 6.12 2.69 -14.86
CA GLY A 232 5.31 1.55 -15.26
C GLY A 232 3.84 1.62 -14.84
N ASP A 233 3.38 2.74 -14.29
CA ASP A 233 1.97 2.92 -13.93
C ASP A 233 1.11 3.18 -15.18
N GLN A 234 0.15 2.28 -15.42
CA GLN A 234 -0.70 2.29 -16.60
C GLN A 234 -1.72 3.44 -16.61
N ASP A 235 -2.23 3.84 -15.44
CA ASP A 235 -3.09 5.02 -15.33
C ASP A 235 -2.28 6.29 -15.61
N GLY A 236 -1.03 6.36 -15.16
CA GLY A 236 -0.07 7.41 -15.51
C GLY A 236 0.13 7.53 -17.01
N CYS A 237 0.41 6.41 -17.70
CA CYS A 237 0.55 6.42 -19.16
C CYS A 237 -0.71 6.87 -19.90
N SER A 238 -1.87 6.48 -19.39
CA SER A 238 -3.17 6.83 -19.97
C SER A 238 -3.49 8.32 -19.80
N ASN A 239 -3.25 8.87 -18.61
CA ASN A 239 -3.49 10.28 -18.31
C ASN A 239 -2.51 11.16 -19.09
N HIS A 240 -1.22 10.82 -19.11
CA HIS A 240 -0.22 11.56 -19.89
C HIS A 240 -0.55 11.56 -21.40
N GLY A 241 -0.94 10.40 -21.95
CA GLY A 241 -1.36 10.30 -23.35
C GLY A 241 -2.61 11.13 -23.66
N THR A 242 -3.59 11.11 -22.75
CA THR A 242 -4.82 11.92 -22.86
C THR A 242 -4.51 13.41 -22.82
N MET A 243 -3.71 13.87 -21.86
CA MET A 243 -3.33 15.28 -21.74
C MET A 243 -2.49 15.76 -22.92
N SER A 244 -1.59 14.93 -23.44
CA SER A 244 -0.85 15.20 -24.68
C SER A 244 -1.79 15.37 -25.88
N PHE A 245 -2.79 14.49 -25.98
CA PHE A 245 -3.75 14.49 -27.07
C PHE A 245 -4.65 15.74 -27.05
N GLU A 246 -5.15 16.10 -25.87
CA GLU A 246 -6.07 17.22 -25.68
C GLU A 246 -5.36 18.58 -25.52
N GLY A 247 -4.06 18.59 -25.22
CA GLY A 247 -3.31 19.81 -24.94
C GLY A 247 -3.61 20.41 -23.58
N LEU A 248 -3.80 19.57 -22.57
CA LEU A 248 -4.02 20.00 -21.18
C LEU A 248 -2.66 20.14 -20.50
N GLY A 249 -2.34 21.35 -20.03
CA GLY A 249 -1.03 21.64 -19.41
C GLY A 249 0.15 21.69 -20.38
N VAL A 250 -0.04 21.27 -21.64
CA VAL A 250 0.98 21.24 -22.69
C VAL A 250 0.39 21.63 -24.03
N LYS A 251 1.25 21.96 -25.00
CA LYS A 251 0.79 22.13 -26.39
C LYS A 251 0.29 20.78 -26.93
N ALA A 252 -0.94 20.76 -27.43
CA ALA A 252 -1.54 19.54 -27.99
C ALA A 252 -0.65 18.90 -29.07
N ASP A 253 -0.41 17.60 -28.92
CA ASP A 253 0.14 16.72 -29.95
C ASP A 253 -0.77 15.49 -30.05
N LYS A 254 -1.78 15.61 -30.93
CA LYS A 254 -2.75 14.54 -31.14
C LYS A 254 -2.10 13.26 -31.64
N LYS A 255 -1.05 13.34 -32.46
CA LYS A 255 -0.41 12.16 -33.04
C LYS A 255 0.40 11.43 -31.98
N ALA A 256 1.20 12.15 -31.20
CA ALA A 256 1.98 11.55 -30.11
C ALA A 256 1.05 11.03 -28.99
N GLY A 257 0.05 11.81 -28.60
CA GLY A 257 -0.93 11.41 -27.58
C GLY A 257 -1.72 10.16 -27.99
N GLU A 258 -2.16 10.09 -29.25
CA GLU A 258 -2.81 8.88 -29.78
C GLU A 258 -1.87 7.68 -29.76
N ALA A 259 -0.64 7.83 -30.25
CA ALA A 259 0.34 6.75 -30.28
C ALA A 259 0.62 6.20 -28.87
N GLN A 260 0.75 7.08 -27.88
CA GLN A 260 0.92 6.68 -26.49
C GLN A 260 -0.30 5.97 -25.93
N LEU A 261 -1.51 6.47 -26.20
CA LEU A 261 -2.76 5.81 -25.77
C LEU A 261 -2.91 4.43 -26.40
N ARG A 262 -2.55 4.27 -27.67
CA ARG A 262 -2.56 2.96 -28.35
C ARG A 262 -1.61 1.99 -27.68
N LYS A 263 -0.38 2.43 -27.42
CA LYS A 263 0.60 1.63 -26.69
C LYS A 263 0.06 1.21 -25.31
N ALA A 264 -0.44 2.15 -24.51
CA ALA A 264 -0.99 1.83 -23.18
C ALA A 264 -2.20 0.88 -23.27
N CYS A 265 -3.07 1.06 -24.26
CA CYS A 265 -4.20 0.15 -24.51
C CYS A 265 -3.75 -1.27 -24.93
N ASP A 266 -2.69 -1.38 -25.74
CA ASP A 266 -2.08 -2.65 -26.13
C ASP A 266 -1.37 -3.34 -24.96
N GLU A 267 -0.85 -2.57 -24.01
CA GLU A 267 -0.26 -3.05 -22.75
C GLU A 267 -1.29 -3.33 -21.64
N GLY A 268 -2.59 -3.22 -21.95
CA GLY A 268 -3.68 -3.62 -21.04
C GLY A 268 -4.31 -2.49 -20.23
N SER A 269 -3.99 -1.21 -20.50
CA SER A 269 -4.73 -0.10 -19.89
C SER A 269 -6.14 -0.01 -20.45
N GLY A 270 -7.12 -0.44 -19.65
CA GLY A 270 -8.53 -0.31 -20.01
C GLY A 270 -9.00 1.15 -20.12
N ARG A 271 -8.39 2.06 -19.36
CA ARG A 271 -8.66 3.51 -19.44
C ARG A 271 -8.20 4.08 -20.77
N ALA A 272 -6.99 3.75 -21.21
CA ALA A 272 -6.47 4.21 -22.50
C ALA A 272 -7.31 3.69 -23.68
N CYS A 273 -7.68 2.40 -23.65
CA CYS A 273 -8.60 1.84 -24.64
C CYS A 273 -9.93 2.59 -24.67
N THR A 274 -10.52 2.83 -23.50
CA THR A 274 -11.81 3.54 -23.42
C THR A 274 -11.71 4.97 -23.97
N ASN A 275 -10.63 5.70 -23.67
CA ASN A 275 -10.41 7.04 -24.21
C ASN A 275 -10.25 7.03 -25.75
N LEU A 276 -9.49 6.08 -26.31
CA LEU A 276 -9.42 5.89 -27.77
C LEU A 276 -10.80 5.61 -28.38
N GLY A 277 -11.61 4.81 -27.71
CA GLY A 277 -12.99 4.52 -28.11
C GLY A 277 -13.85 5.79 -28.15
N VAL A 278 -13.78 6.62 -27.11
CA VAL A 278 -14.48 7.92 -27.07
C VAL A 278 -14.03 8.83 -28.20
N TYR A 279 -12.73 8.94 -28.44
CA TYR A 279 -12.22 9.80 -29.52
C TYR A 279 -12.63 9.30 -30.92
N ALA A 280 -12.63 7.98 -31.15
CA ALA A 280 -13.11 7.38 -32.39
C ALA A 280 -14.62 7.58 -32.59
N GLN A 281 -15.42 7.42 -31.53
CA GLN A 281 -16.88 7.62 -31.56
C GLN A 281 -17.25 9.07 -31.87
N ASN A 282 -16.51 10.03 -31.32
CA ASN A 282 -16.78 11.45 -31.50
C ASN A 282 -16.15 12.02 -32.78
N GLY A 283 -15.25 11.28 -33.43
CA GLY A 283 -14.51 11.74 -34.61
C GLY A 283 -13.33 12.67 -34.28
N THR A 284 -12.96 12.79 -33.01
CA THR A 284 -11.74 13.50 -32.58
C THR A 284 -10.49 12.75 -33.03
N LEU A 285 -10.58 11.42 -33.13
CA LEU A 285 -9.73 10.60 -34.01
C LEU A 285 -10.42 10.49 -35.37
N PRO A 286 -10.06 11.29 -36.38
CA PRO A 286 -10.71 11.27 -37.67
C PRO A 286 -10.28 10.07 -38.52
N PRO A 287 -11.19 9.48 -39.32
CA PRO A 287 -12.63 9.78 -39.35
C PRO A 287 -13.38 9.18 -38.16
N LYS A 288 -14.56 9.73 -37.86
CA LYS A 288 -15.50 9.12 -36.91
C LYS A 288 -15.78 7.67 -37.31
N ASP A 289 -15.47 6.74 -36.41
CA ASP A 289 -15.59 5.31 -36.65
C ASP A 289 -16.22 4.62 -35.42
N PRO A 290 -17.56 4.45 -35.42
CA PRO A 290 -18.25 3.74 -34.34
C PRO A 290 -17.83 2.28 -34.20
N LYS A 291 -17.38 1.62 -35.27
CA LYS A 291 -16.94 0.22 -35.23
C LYS A 291 -15.60 0.11 -34.52
N ALA A 292 -14.65 0.97 -34.86
CA ALA A 292 -13.38 1.07 -34.14
C ALA A 292 -13.63 1.44 -32.67
N ALA A 293 -14.53 2.39 -32.41
CA ALA A 293 -14.90 2.78 -31.04
C ALA A 293 -15.41 1.60 -30.21
N ALA A 294 -16.35 0.81 -30.75
CA ALA A 294 -16.86 -0.36 -30.06
C ALA A 294 -15.77 -1.42 -29.79
N GLY A 295 -14.84 -1.63 -30.74
CA GLY A 295 -13.69 -2.51 -30.54
C GLY A 295 -12.77 -2.03 -29.41
N PHE A 296 -12.56 -0.73 -29.28
CA PHE A 296 -11.80 -0.16 -28.16
C PHE A 296 -12.53 -0.26 -26.83
N PHE A 297 -13.85 -0.01 -26.79
CA PHE A 297 -14.65 -0.19 -25.57
C PHE A 297 -14.67 -1.64 -25.10
N GLU A 298 -14.74 -2.61 -26.03
CA GLU A 298 -14.65 -4.03 -25.72
C GLU A 298 -13.31 -4.38 -25.08
N ARG A 299 -12.19 -3.91 -25.66
CA ARG A 299 -10.86 -4.05 -25.04
C ARG A 299 -10.80 -3.39 -23.66
N GLY A 300 -11.35 -2.18 -23.53
CA GLY A 300 -11.40 -1.45 -22.26
C GLY A 300 -12.17 -2.20 -21.17
N CYS A 301 -13.34 -2.72 -21.51
CA CYS A 301 -14.19 -3.51 -20.62
C CYS A 301 -13.49 -4.81 -20.18
N ASN A 302 -12.89 -5.54 -21.13
CA ASN A 302 -12.16 -6.77 -20.86
C ASN A 302 -10.94 -6.53 -19.97
N ALA A 303 -10.28 -5.38 -20.11
CA ALA A 303 -9.20 -4.92 -19.23
C ALA A 303 -9.69 -4.36 -17.88
N GLY A 304 -10.99 -4.51 -17.56
CA GLY A 304 -11.55 -4.13 -16.27
C GLY A 304 -11.98 -2.67 -16.13
N ASN A 305 -11.95 -1.87 -17.20
CA ASN A 305 -12.46 -0.50 -17.15
C ASN A 305 -13.99 -0.49 -17.16
N ASP A 306 -14.55 -0.01 -16.06
CA ASP A 306 -15.98 0.09 -15.78
C ASP A 306 -16.71 1.01 -16.79
N ARG A 307 -16.11 2.16 -17.14
CA ARG A 307 -16.62 3.06 -18.19
C ARG A 307 -16.61 2.37 -19.54
N GLY A 308 -15.55 1.65 -19.90
CA GLY A 308 -15.48 0.88 -21.14
C GLY A 308 -16.63 -0.12 -21.29
N CYS A 309 -16.99 -0.82 -20.21
CA CYS A 309 -18.16 -1.70 -20.19
C CYS A 309 -19.47 -0.93 -20.39
N ASN A 310 -19.63 0.22 -19.72
CA ASN A 310 -20.82 1.06 -19.88
C ASN A 310 -20.97 1.61 -21.31
N GLU A 311 -19.89 2.12 -21.92
CA GLU A 311 -19.90 2.63 -23.29
C GLU A 311 -20.18 1.52 -24.31
N LEU A 312 -19.65 0.31 -24.09
CA LEU A 312 -19.99 -0.85 -24.93
C LEU A 312 -21.45 -1.27 -24.76
N GLY A 313 -21.99 -1.21 -23.54
CA GLY A 313 -23.40 -1.45 -23.25
C GLY A 313 -24.30 -0.48 -24.03
N TYR A 314 -23.95 0.81 -24.00
CA TYR A 314 -24.63 1.84 -24.79
C TYR A 314 -24.52 1.60 -26.29
N ALA A 315 -23.33 1.22 -26.78
CA ALA A 315 -23.14 0.87 -28.18
C ALA A 315 -24.01 -0.34 -28.60
N ALA A 316 -24.11 -1.38 -27.77
CA ALA A 316 -24.96 -2.54 -28.01
C ALA A 316 -26.46 -2.22 -27.93
N GLU A 317 -26.88 -1.34 -27.02
CA GLU A 317 -28.28 -0.90 -26.90
C GLU A 317 -28.73 -0.14 -28.16
N ARG A 318 -27.84 0.70 -28.71
CA ARG A 318 -28.13 1.60 -29.84
C ARG A 318 -27.72 1.05 -31.20
N GLY A 319 -26.94 -0.03 -31.24
CA GLY A 319 -26.39 -0.58 -32.48
C GLY A 319 -25.29 0.30 -33.10
N LEU A 320 -24.46 0.93 -32.27
CA LEU A 320 -23.39 1.83 -32.71
C LEU A 320 -22.11 1.03 -32.93
N GLY A 321 -21.76 0.77 -34.19
CA GLY A 321 -20.55 0.00 -34.53
C GLY A 321 -20.59 -1.49 -34.22
N VAL A 322 -21.62 -1.93 -33.50
CA VAL A 322 -21.96 -3.33 -33.20
C VAL A 322 -23.44 -3.58 -33.53
N LYS A 323 -23.82 -4.85 -33.69
CA LYS A 323 -25.23 -5.23 -33.83
C LYS A 323 -26.00 -4.81 -32.57
N LYS A 324 -27.18 -4.22 -32.76
CA LYS A 324 -28.09 -3.91 -31.65
C LYS A 324 -28.49 -5.20 -30.93
N ASP A 325 -28.25 -5.25 -29.62
CA ASP A 325 -28.47 -6.43 -28.78
C ASP A 325 -28.77 -5.98 -27.34
N LEU A 326 -30.06 -6.00 -26.97
CA LEU A 326 -30.52 -5.51 -25.67
C LEU A 326 -30.10 -6.43 -24.51
N PRO A 327 -30.20 -7.78 -24.61
CA PRO A 327 -29.66 -8.67 -23.57
C PRO A 327 -28.16 -8.46 -23.34
N ARG A 328 -27.37 -8.33 -24.40
CA ARG A 328 -25.94 -8.03 -24.28
C ARG A 328 -25.72 -6.67 -23.60
N ALA A 329 -26.49 -5.64 -23.96
CA ALA A 329 -26.39 -4.33 -23.34
C ALA A 329 -26.67 -4.38 -21.82
N ALA A 330 -27.74 -5.06 -21.41
CA ALA A 330 -28.08 -5.23 -19.99
C ALA A 330 -26.96 -5.93 -19.21
N SER A 331 -26.38 -7.01 -19.76
CA SER A 331 -25.23 -7.70 -19.15
C SER A 331 -23.99 -6.81 -19.06
N LEU A 332 -23.72 -5.98 -20.06
CA LEU A 332 -22.58 -5.05 -20.03
C LEU A 332 -22.76 -3.93 -19.00
N TYR A 333 -23.98 -3.42 -18.83
CA TYR A 333 -24.28 -2.45 -17.78
C TYR A 333 -24.16 -3.07 -16.37
N GLU A 334 -24.58 -4.33 -16.20
CA GLU A 334 -24.37 -5.09 -14.96
C GLU A 334 -22.87 -5.23 -14.67
N GLN A 335 -22.08 -5.68 -15.64
CA GLN A 335 -20.62 -5.77 -15.50
C GLN A 335 -19.97 -4.42 -15.18
N ALA A 336 -20.43 -3.33 -15.80
CA ALA A 336 -19.96 -1.99 -15.49
C ALA A 336 -20.27 -1.62 -14.03
N CYS A 337 -21.48 -1.92 -13.54
CA CYS A 337 -21.88 -1.69 -12.16
C CYS A 337 -21.05 -2.48 -11.14
N ASP A 338 -20.78 -3.75 -11.44
CA ASP A 338 -19.97 -4.64 -10.60
C ASP A 338 -18.52 -4.17 -10.53
N LYS A 339 -18.00 -3.58 -11.62
CA LYS A 339 -16.68 -2.93 -11.68
C LYS A 339 -16.66 -1.52 -11.06
N GLY A 340 -17.80 -1.01 -10.58
CA GLY A 340 -17.88 0.25 -9.83
C GLY A 340 -18.44 1.45 -10.61
N SER A 341 -18.89 1.27 -11.86
CA SER A 341 -19.50 2.37 -12.62
C SER A 341 -20.88 2.72 -12.09
N MET A 342 -21.03 3.91 -11.49
CA MET A 342 -22.34 4.38 -11.01
C MET A 342 -23.30 4.71 -12.16
N MET A 343 -22.77 5.16 -13.29
CA MET A 343 -23.53 5.27 -14.55
C MET A 343 -23.99 3.88 -15.02
N GLY A 344 -23.12 2.88 -15.01
CA GLY A 344 -23.46 1.48 -15.32
C GLY A 344 -24.54 0.92 -14.40
N CYS A 345 -24.44 1.16 -13.09
CA CYS A 345 -25.47 0.77 -12.12
C CYS A 345 -26.83 1.41 -12.43
N GLY A 346 -26.86 2.70 -12.74
CA GLY A 346 -28.09 3.39 -13.11
C GLY A 346 -28.68 2.86 -14.42
N ASN A 347 -27.85 2.63 -15.45
CA ASN A 347 -28.30 2.06 -16.72
C ASN A 347 -28.83 0.62 -16.55
N PHE A 348 -28.18 -0.20 -15.74
CA PHE A 348 -28.67 -1.54 -15.42
C PHE A 348 -29.98 -1.49 -14.62
N GLY A 349 -30.11 -0.53 -13.69
CA GLY A 349 -31.38 -0.26 -13.01
C GLY A 349 -32.50 0.12 -13.97
N ILE A 350 -32.23 0.92 -15.01
CA ILE A 350 -33.20 1.21 -16.08
C ILE A 350 -33.59 -0.08 -16.81
N CYS A 351 -32.62 -0.94 -17.17
CA CYS A 351 -32.90 -2.22 -17.81
C CYS A 351 -33.85 -3.10 -16.99
N LEU A 352 -33.62 -3.24 -15.68
CA LEU A 352 -34.47 -4.02 -14.78
C LEU A 352 -35.83 -3.36 -14.52
N ARG A 353 -35.93 -2.04 -14.47
CA ARG A 353 -37.21 -1.35 -14.30
C ARG A 353 -38.12 -1.52 -15.53
N ASP A 354 -37.54 -1.33 -16.71
CA ASP A 354 -38.29 -1.22 -17.96
C ASP A 354 -38.35 -2.56 -18.72
N GLY A 355 -37.58 -3.56 -18.33
CA GLY A 355 -37.51 -4.88 -18.97
C GLY A 355 -36.71 -4.85 -20.28
N ILE A 356 -35.65 -4.04 -20.34
CA ILE A 356 -34.84 -3.87 -21.55
C ILE A 356 -33.75 -4.94 -21.58
N GLY A 357 -33.97 -5.99 -22.38
CA GLY A 357 -33.00 -7.08 -22.56
C GLY A 357 -32.89 -8.06 -21.39
N ILE A 358 -33.61 -7.81 -20.30
CA ILE A 358 -33.65 -8.61 -19.08
C ILE A 358 -35.07 -8.58 -18.50
N GLU A 359 -35.42 -9.58 -17.69
CA GLU A 359 -36.69 -9.61 -16.96
C GLU A 359 -36.80 -8.43 -15.98
N LYS A 360 -38.03 -7.97 -15.73
CA LYS A 360 -38.27 -6.83 -14.84
C LYS A 360 -38.03 -7.19 -13.38
N ASP A 361 -37.29 -6.33 -12.68
CA ASP A 361 -37.12 -6.39 -11.23
C ASP A 361 -37.06 -4.96 -10.67
N ALA A 362 -38.22 -4.45 -10.27
CA ALA A 362 -38.35 -3.09 -9.75
C ALA A 362 -37.66 -2.90 -8.40
N ALA A 363 -37.54 -3.96 -7.58
CA ALA A 363 -36.91 -3.88 -6.27
C ALA A 363 -35.39 -3.75 -6.42
N ARG A 364 -34.78 -4.62 -7.23
CA ARG A 364 -33.36 -4.55 -7.57
C ARG A 364 -33.02 -3.26 -8.32
N ALA A 365 -33.89 -2.80 -9.24
CA ALA A 365 -33.72 -1.52 -9.90
C ALA A 365 -33.63 -0.34 -8.92
N ASN A 366 -34.53 -0.28 -7.92
CA ASN A 366 -34.50 0.77 -6.90
C ASN A 366 -33.22 0.73 -6.06
N GLN A 367 -32.74 -0.46 -5.68
CA GLN A 367 -31.46 -0.61 -4.96
C GLN A 367 -30.29 -0.07 -5.79
N LEU A 368 -30.26 -0.38 -7.09
CA LEU A 368 -29.23 0.11 -8.00
C LEU A 368 -29.32 1.63 -8.20
N PHE A 369 -30.53 2.21 -8.27
CA PHE A 369 -30.69 3.66 -8.34
C PHE A 369 -30.23 4.36 -7.07
N ALA A 370 -30.50 3.79 -5.89
CA ALA A 370 -29.97 4.31 -4.62
C ALA A 370 -28.44 4.26 -4.61
N LYS A 371 -27.85 3.10 -4.93
CA LYS A 371 -26.39 2.94 -5.04
C LYS A 371 -25.77 3.95 -6.01
N ALA A 372 -26.33 4.08 -7.21
CA ALA A 372 -25.85 5.01 -8.23
C ALA A 372 -25.98 6.48 -7.80
N CYS A 373 -27.10 6.85 -7.18
CA CYS A 373 -27.33 8.18 -6.64
C CYS A 373 -26.32 8.55 -5.55
N ASP A 374 -26.13 7.66 -4.58
CA ASP A 374 -25.18 7.89 -3.48
C ASP A 374 -23.73 7.95 -4.00
N GLY A 375 -23.47 7.29 -5.14
CA GLY A 375 -22.23 7.37 -5.91
C GLY A 375 -22.12 8.53 -6.90
N GLY A 376 -23.06 9.49 -6.90
CA GLY A 376 -22.99 10.72 -7.69
C GLY A 376 -23.60 10.67 -9.09
N ALA A 377 -24.33 9.61 -9.44
CA ALA A 377 -25.11 9.57 -10.68
C ALA A 377 -26.46 10.30 -10.48
N ASP A 378 -26.47 11.63 -10.64
CA ASP A 378 -27.62 12.49 -10.32
C ASP A 378 -28.95 12.08 -10.99
N PHE A 379 -28.89 11.53 -12.21
CA PHE A 379 -30.09 11.06 -12.89
C PHE A 379 -30.75 9.92 -12.10
N ALA A 380 -29.97 9.04 -11.45
CA ALA A 380 -30.47 7.94 -10.65
C ALA A 380 -31.13 8.42 -9.35
N CYS A 381 -30.71 9.56 -8.79
CA CYS A 381 -31.38 10.17 -7.63
C CYS A 381 -32.84 10.53 -7.89
N LYS A 382 -33.19 10.85 -9.14
CA LYS A 382 -34.57 11.13 -9.56
C LYS A 382 -35.38 9.85 -9.81
N LEU A 383 -34.70 8.72 -9.98
CA LEU A 383 -35.31 7.43 -10.31
C LEU A 383 -35.46 6.52 -9.08
N LYS A 384 -34.67 6.75 -8.02
CA LYS A 384 -34.84 6.00 -6.75
C LYS A 384 -36.18 6.34 -6.11
N LYS A 385 -36.91 5.31 -5.69
CA LYS A 385 -38.09 5.48 -4.83
C LYS A 385 -37.64 5.54 -3.36
N PRO A 386 -38.34 6.34 -2.52
CA PRO A 386 -38.05 6.44 -1.09
C PRO A 386 -38.27 5.11 -0.35
#